data_AF-A0A0F9VQI6-F1
#
_entry.id   AF-A0A0F9VQI6-F1
#
_cell.length_a   1.000
_cell.length_b   1.000
_cell.length_c   1.000
_cell.angle_alpha   90.00
_cell.angle_beta   90.00
_cell.angle_gamma   90.00
#
_symmetry.space_group_name_H-M   'P 1'
#
loop_
_entity.id
_entity.type
_entity.pdbx_description
1 polymer ?
#
loop_
_entity_poly.entity_id
_entity_poly.type
_entity_poly.pdbx_seq_one_letter_code
_entity_poly.pdbx_strand_id
1 'polypeptide(L)'
;MTNFWDGEPVGKKELLRLLTRDSKWLRWQGEKEDPADPSKKPKAGCKDQVEEVSLSALHSTNVVVLLGSGASFSAKNEGGPDAPGMWHLWQAVKNGCGEAAFNDIARSVIGHVPDDGEENIEALLSLCKMSIELLEVRADKTEKDAAFPDQERLDKLKSFVATAEREILAQVGFVHSDTELPAHTGFLRKFARRSPEKPRVKNHRLTPEASFVGM
;
A
#
# COMPACT_ATOMS: atom_id res chain seq x y z
N MET A 1 20.11 -6.35 3.04
CA MET A 1 19.16 -6.73 4.11
C MET A 1 18.37 -7.91 3.59
N THR A 2 18.22 -8.98 4.37
CA THR A 2 17.34 -10.10 4.03
C THR A 2 15.90 -9.62 4.15
N ASN A 3 15.14 -9.67 3.06
CA ASN A 3 13.70 -9.43 3.10
C ASN A 3 13.04 -10.49 3.98
N PHE A 4 11.97 -10.13 4.68
CA PHE A 4 11.20 -11.09 5.51
C PHE A 4 10.74 -12.33 4.70
N TRP A 5 10.60 -12.17 3.38
CA TRP A 5 10.21 -13.23 2.44
C TRP A 5 11.38 -14.06 1.90
N ASP A 6 12.63 -13.71 2.24
CA ASP A 6 13.82 -14.46 1.86
C ASP A 6 13.98 -15.68 2.78
N GLY A 7 13.76 -16.87 2.22
CA GLY A 7 13.93 -18.14 2.93
C GLY A 7 12.69 -18.66 3.67
N GLU A 8 11.62 -17.87 3.79
CA GLU A 8 10.33 -18.36 4.28
C GLU A 8 9.58 -19.12 3.16
N PRO A 9 9.08 -20.35 3.40
CA PRO A 9 8.38 -21.09 2.37
C PRO A 9 7.07 -20.39 1.98
N VAL A 10 6.87 -20.29 0.67
CA VAL A 10 5.77 -19.61 0.01
C VAL A 10 4.42 -20.02 0.63
N GLY A 11 3.71 -19.05 1.20
CA GLY A 11 2.32 -19.24 1.64
C GLY A 11 2.14 -20.04 2.93
N LYS A 12 3.03 -19.90 3.92
CA LYS A 12 2.81 -20.41 5.29
C LYS A 12 1.50 -19.86 5.87
N LYS A 13 0.52 -20.75 6.05
CA LYS A 13 -0.77 -20.43 6.67
C LYS A 13 -0.61 -19.89 8.09
N GLU A 14 0.46 -20.24 8.78
CA GLU A 14 0.79 -19.80 10.14
C GLU A 14 1.03 -18.29 10.23
N LEU A 15 1.39 -17.65 9.11
CA LEU A 15 1.59 -16.20 9.02
C LEU A 15 0.28 -15.44 8.78
N LEU A 16 -0.81 -16.14 8.42
CA LEU A 16 -2.10 -15.50 8.21
C LEU A 16 -2.63 -14.91 9.52
N ARG A 17 -3.17 -13.69 9.40
CA ARG A 17 -3.82 -12.96 10.49
C ARG A 17 -5.18 -12.50 10.01
N LEU A 18 -6.17 -12.55 10.89
CA LEU A 18 -7.49 -11.99 10.64
C LEU A 18 -7.69 -10.76 11.52
N LEU A 19 -7.95 -9.62 10.90
CA LEU A 19 -8.40 -8.42 11.60
C LEU A 19 -9.91 -8.53 11.83
N THR A 20 -10.33 -8.56 13.09
CA THR A 20 -11.75 -8.57 13.43
C THR A 20 -12.34 -7.17 13.39
N ARG A 21 -13.68 -7.07 13.41
CA ARG A 21 -14.40 -5.79 13.51
C ARG A 21 -14.03 -4.99 14.76
N ASP A 22 -13.62 -5.68 15.82
CA ASP A 22 -13.17 -5.06 17.08
C ASP A 22 -11.70 -4.61 17.03
N SER A 23 -11.11 -4.52 15.83
CA SER A 23 -9.70 -4.17 15.60
C SER A 23 -8.69 -5.09 16.29
N LYS A 24 -9.08 -6.35 16.53
CA LYS A 24 -8.19 -7.37 17.11
C LYS A 24 -7.61 -8.25 16.02
N TRP A 25 -6.32 -8.54 16.13
CA TRP A 25 -5.64 -9.48 15.25
C TRP A 25 -5.69 -10.89 15.83
N LEU A 26 -6.32 -11.81 15.10
CA LEU A 26 -6.33 -13.24 15.41
C LEU A 26 -5.20 -13.95 14.64
N ARG A 27 -4.48 -14.83 15.34
CA ARG A 27 -3.48 -15.73 14.74
C ARG A 27 -4.17 -16.90 14.04
N TRP A 28 -3.47 -17.51 13.08
CA TRP A 28 -3.96 -18.70 12.37
C TRP A 28 -4.42 -19.81 13.33
N GLN A 29 -3.53 -20.22 14.24
CA GLN A 29 -3.89 -21.14 15.32
C GLN A 29 -4.32 -20.35 16.57
N GLY A 30 -5.28 -20.92 17.29
CA GLY A 30 -5.67 -20.42 18.60
C GLY A 30 -4.57 -20.64 19.65
N GLU A 31 -4.61 -19.86 20.72
CA GLU A 31 -3.80 -20.12 21.90
C GLU A 31 -4.48 -21.25 22.69
N LYS A 32 -3.76 -22.37 22.84
CA LYS A 32 -4.18 -23.48 23.70
C LYS A 32 -4.10 -23.05 25.16
N GLU A 33 -4.84 -23.77 25.99
CA GLU A 33 -4.76 -23.63 27.44
C GLU A 33 -3.32 -23.80 27.92
N ASP A 34 -2.84 -22.85 28.71
CA ASP A 34 -1.50 -22.85 29.27
C ASP A 34 -1.52 -23.71 30.54
N PRO A 35 -0.90 -24.90 30.55
CA PRO A 35 -0.92 -25.77 31.74
C PRO A 35 -0.21 -25.15 32.95
N ALA A 36 0.57 -24.08 32.76
CA ALA A 36 1.22 -23.33 33.84
C ALA A 36 0.40 -22.13 34.36
N ASP A 37 -0.64 -21.71 33.64
CA ASP A 37 -1.50 -20.58 34.02
C ASP A 37 -2.97 -20.88 33.67
N PRO A 38 -3.71 -21.59 34.55
CA PRO A 38 -5.11 -21.96 34.31
C PRO A 38 -6.08 -20.76 34.30
N SER A 39 -5.60 -19.53 34.56
CA SER A 39 -6.41 -18.32 34.45
C SER A 39 -6.49 -17.79 33.00
N LYS A 40 -5.56 -18.19 32.13
CA LYS A 40 -5.57 -17.83 30.71
C LYS A 40 -6.60 -18.64 29.96
N LYS A 41 -7.73 -18.00 29.64
CA LYS A 41 -8.74 -18.59 28.77
C LYS A 41 -8.18 -18.84 27.36
N PRO A 42 -8.45 -20.00 26.75
CA PRO A 42 -8.03 -20.28 25.38
C PRO A 42 -8.62 -19.25 24.42
N LYS A 43 -7.80 -18.80 23.46
CA LYS A 43 -8.23 -17.85 22.43
C LYS A 43 -8.41 -18.59 21.11
N ALA A 44 -9.58 -18.43 20.50
CA ALA A 44 -9.84 -19.00 19.18
C ALA A 44 -8.91 -18.39 18.13
N GLY A 45 -8.39 -19.25 17.23
CA GLY A 45 -7.67 -18.81 16.04
C GLY A 45 -8.62 -18.42 14.92
N CYS A 46 -8.07 -17.99 13.78
CA CYS A 46 -8.87 -17.60 12.62
C CYS A 46 -8.96 -18.67 11.52
N LYS A 47 -8.34 -19.84 11.70
CA LYS A 47 -8.28 -20.91 10.69
C LYS A 47 -9.63 -21.19 10.02
N ASP A 48 -10.63 -21.59 10.81
CA ASP A 48 -11.89 -22.10 10.25
C ASP A 48 -12.65 -21.00 9.49
N GLN A 49 -12.62 -19.76 10.02
CA GLN A 49 -13.25 -18.61 9.36
C GLN A 49 -12.57 -18.28 8.02
N VAL A 50 -11.23 -18.31 7.99
CA VAL A 50 -10.48 -18.01 6.76
C VAL A 50 -10.68 -19.12 5.73
N GLU A 51 -10.69 -20.39 6.14
CA GLU A 51 -10.95 -21.53 5.25
C GLU A 51 -12.37 -21.48 4.69
N GLU A 52 -13.38 -21.23 5.52
CA GLU A 52 -14.79 -21.13 5.11
C GLU A 52 -15.00 -20.00 4.09
N VAL A 53 -14.51 -18.79 4.37
CA VAL A 53 -14.63 -17.65 3.46
C VAL A 53 -13.88 -17.90 2.15
N SER A 54 -12.70 -18.51 2.21
CA SER A 54 -11.91 -18.84 1.01
C SER A 54 -12.60 -19.88 0.13
N LEU A 55 -13.19 -20.91 0.73
CA LEU A 55 -13.98 -21.92 0.03
C LEU A 55 -15.24 -21.30 -0.57
N SER A 56 -15.96 -20.48 0.20
CA SER A 56 -17.14 -19.75 -0.28
C SER A 56 -16.81 -18.87 -1.48
N ALA A 57 -15.67 -18.16 -1.46
CA ALA A 57 -15.18 -17.38 -2.59
C ALA A 57 -14.89 -18.26 -3.83
N LEU A 58 -14.27 -19.43 -3.66
CA LEU A 58 -14.04 -20.37 -4.78
C LEU A 58 -15.35 -20.91 -5.38
N HIS A 59 -16.36 -21.15 -4.54
CA HIS A 59 -17.66 -21.66 -4.96
C HIS A 59 -18.63 -20.58 -5.45
N SER A 60 -18.36 -19.30 -5.21
CA SER A 60 -19.19 -18.18 -5.64
C SER A 60 -19.33 -18.11 -7.17
N THR A 61 -20.54 -17.81 -7.64
CA THR A 61 -20.86 -17.64 -9.07
C THR A 61 -20.12 -16.46 -9.68
N ASN A 62 -20.05 -15.35 -8.94
CA ASN A 62 -19.31 -14.15 -9.33
C ASN A 62 -18.29 -13.82 -8.24
N VAL A 63 -17.05 -13.52 -8.64
CA VAL A 63 -15.99 -13.11 -7.72
C VAL A 63 -15.30 -11.89 -8.30
N VAL A 64 -15.22 -10.84 -7.48
CA VAL A 64 -14.44 -9.63 -7.74
C VAL A 64 -13.32 -9.60 -6.72
N VAL A 65 -12.09 -9.43 -7.21
CA VAL A 65 -10.89 -9.41 -6.39
C VAL A 65 -10.31 -8.00 -6.49
N LEU A 66 -10.17 -7.33 -5.35
CA LEU A 66 -9.59 -6.00 -5.24
C LEU A 66 -8.20 -6.14 -4.61
N LEU A 67 -7.16 -5.93 -5.41
CA LEU A 67 -5.77 -6.05 -4.96
C LEU A 67 -5.10 -4.68 -4.98
N GLY A 68 -4.43 -4.33 -3.89
CA GLY A 68 -3.56 -3.17 -3.80
C GLY A 68 -2.11 -3.49 -4.15
N SER A 69 -1.24 -2.47 -4.11
CA SER A 69 0.21 -2.60 -4.34
C SER A 69 0.86 -3.67 -3.47
N GLY A 70 0.38 -3.86 -2.23
CA GLY A 70 0.85 -4.88 -1.30
C GLY A 70 0.65 -6.34 -1.77
N ALA A 71 -0.19 -6.61 -2.76
CA ALA A 71 -0.24 -7.95 -3.36
C ALA A 71 1.07 -8.33 -4.08
N SER A 72 1.83 -7.31 -4.47
CA SER A 72 3.07 -7.46 -5.24
C SER A 72 4.28 -7.82 -4.40
N PHE A 73 4.19 -7.81 -3.05
CA PHE A 73 5.28 -8.27 -2.15
C PHE A 73 5.70 -9.73 -2.36
N SER A 74 4.90 -10.51 -3.09
CA SER A 74 5.21 -11.89 -3.44
C SER A 74 5.96 -12.04 -4.78
N ALA A 75 6.20 -10.94 -5.48
CA ALA A 75 7.01 -10.92 -6.69
C ALA A 75 8.50 -11.08 -6.33
N LYS A 76 9.23 -11.85 -7.12
CA LYS A 76 10.67 -12.05 -6.94
C LYS A 76 11.41 -11.73 -8.23
N ASN A 77 12.48 -10.96 -8.11
CA ASN A 77 13.40 -10.68 -9.19
C ASN A 77 14.77 -11.28 -8.87
N GLU A 78 15.35 -12.06 -9.77
CA GLU A 78 16.71 -12.56 -9.58
C GLU A 78 17.72 -11.42 -9.71
N GLY A 79 18.23 -10.91 -8.59
CA GLY A 79 19.22 -9.83 -8.56
C GLY A 79 18.68 -8.45 -8.99
N GLY A 80 17.36 -8.32 -9.16
CA GLY A 80 16.68 -7.07 -9.50
C GLY A 80 16.02 -6.38 -8.30
N PRO A 81 15.38 -5.20 -8.50
CA PRO A 81 14.67 -4.51 -7.43
C PRO A 81 13.42 -5.30 -7.01
N ASP A 82 13.24 -5.54 -5.72
CA ASP A 82 12.03 -6.16 -5.19
C ASP A 82 10.88 -5.14 -5.04
N ALA A 83 9.67 -5.64 -4.77
CA ALA A 83 8.52 -4.79 -4.50
C ALA A 83 8.79 -3.86 -3.31
N PRO A 84 8.68 -2.53 -3.47
CA PRO A 84 9.05 -1.58 -2.43
C PRO A 84 8.01 -1.58 -1.29
N GLY A 85 8.54 -1.47 -0.07
CA GLY A 85 7.75 -1.16 1.12
C GLY A 85 7.53 0.34 1.28
N MET A 86 6.57 0.74 2.14
CA MET A 86 6.30 2.16 2.43
C MET A 86 7.52 2.92 2.93
N TRP A 87 8.34 2.27 3.75
CA TRP A 87 9.63 2.80 4.20
C TRP A 87 10.59 3.10 3.04
N HIS A 88 10.66 2.20 2.05
CA HIS A 88 11.52 2.38 0.88
C HIS A 88 11.08 3.59 0.05
N LEU A 89 9.77 3.78 -0.12
CA LEU A 89 9.21 4.95 -0.80
C LEU A 89 9.53 6.24 -0.06
N TRP A 90 9.38 6.26 1.27
CA TRP A 90 9.75 7.39 2.11
C TRP A 90 11.22 7.79 1.93
N GLN A 91 12.13 6.82 2.04
CA GLN A 91 13.57 7.04 1.87
C GLN A 91 13.92 7.47 0.44
N ALA A 92 13.29 6.88 -0.58
CA ALA A 92 13.52 7.25 -1.97
C ALA A 92 13.15 8.71 -2.23
N VAL A 93 11.98 9.15 -1.76
CA VAL A 93 11.55 10.56 -1.90
C VAL A 93 12.48 11.49 -1.12
N LYS A 94 12.81 11.14 0.14
CA LYS A 94 13.73 11.92 0.99
C LYS A 94 15.10 12.10 0.35
N ASN A 95 15.63 11.05 -0.28
CA ASN A 95 16.91 11.10 -0.99
C ASN A 95 16.81 11.89 -2.31
N GLY A 96 15.71 11.74 -3.05
CA GLY A 96 15.53 12.37 -4.36
C GLY A 96 15.32 13.89 -4.32
N CYS A 97 14.67 14.42 -3.28
CA CYS A 97 14.55 15.87 -3.07
C CYS A 97 15.64 16.45 -2.14
N GLY A 98 16.37 15.60 -1.43
CA GLY A 98 17.33 15.98 -0.41
C GLY A 98 16.67 16.18 0.95
N GLU A 99 17.33 15.71 2.01
CA GLU A 99 16.78 15.66 3.36
C GLU A 99 16.35 17.03 3.91
N ALA A 100 17.11 18.09 3.62
CA ALA A 100 16.74 19.44 4.05
C ALA A 100 15.42 19.91 3.43
N ALA A 101 15.28 19.76 2.11
CA ALA A 101 14.06 20.16 1.40
C ALA A 101 12.86 19.29 1.82
N PHE A 102 13.07 17.99 2.02
CA PHE A 102 12.05 17.08 2.54
C PHE A 102 11.54 17.55 3.91
N ASN A 103 12.46 17.82 4.84
CA ASN A 103 12.14 18.22 6.20
C ASN A 103 11.45 19.59 6.25
N ASP A 104 11.80 20.50 5.34
CA ASP A 104 11.14 21.80 5.23
C ASP A 104 9.70 21.67 4.75
N ILE A 105 9.43 20.80 3.77
CA ILE A 105 8.06 20.50 3.33
C ILE A 105 7.26 19.83 4.44
N ALA A 106 7.84 18.82 5.11
CA ALA A 106 7.20 18.14 6.23
C ALA A 106 6.80 19.14 7.33
N ARG A 107 7.71 20.04 7.74
CA ARG A 107 7.40 21.12 8.68
C ARG A 107 6.32 22.06 8.17
N SER A 108 6.29 22.35 6.86
CA SER A 108 5.30 23.26 6.27
C SER A 108 3.88 22.70 6.24
N VAL A 109 3.71 21.39 6.07
CA VAL A 109 2.39 20.76 5.89
C VAL A 109 1.92 19.95 7.10
N ILE A 110 2.83 19.28 7.81
CA ILE A 110 2.55 18.49 9.01
C ILE A 110 2.69 19.37 10.27
N GLY A 111 3.64 20.31 10.26
CA GLY A 111 3.98 21.17 11.41
C GLY A 111 5.22 20.72 12.19
N HIS A 112 5.68 19.48 11.96
CA HIS A 112 6.93 18.93 12.51
C HIS A 112 7.61 18.02 11.47
N VAL A 113 8.83 17.59 11.78
CA VAL A 113 9.50 16.52 11.02
C VAL A 113 9.08 15.20 11.66
N PRO A 114 8.49 14.25 10.92
CA PRO A 114 8.07 12.96 11.47
C PRO A 114 9.25 12.18 12.08
N ASP A 115 9.01 11.63 13.26
CA ASP A 115 9.95 10.76 13.98
C ASP A 115 9.84 9.30 13.50
N ASP A 116 10.77 8.45 13.96
CA ASP A 116 10.78 7.02 13.68
C ASP A 116 9.44 6.35 14.04
N GLY A 117 8.74 5.80 13.05
CA GLY A 117 7.42 5.17 13.16
C GLY A 117 6.25 6.06 12.73
N GLU A 118 6.48 7.34 12.45
CA GLU A 118 5.48 8.27 11.91
C GLU A 118 5.59 8.44 10.38
N GLU A 119 6.51 7.72 9.73
CA GLU A 119 6.77 7.86 8.29
C GLU A 119 5.64 7.33 7.43
N ASN A 120 4.78 8.24 7.00
CA ASN A 120 3.69 7.94 6.09
C ASN A 120 3.74 8.87 4.87
N ILE A 121 4.38 8.38 3.80
CA ILE A 121 4.53 9.16 2.56
C ILE A 121 3.19 9.44 1.88
N GLU A 122 2.19 8.55 2.01
CA GLU A 122 0.84 8.76 1.45
C GLU A 122 0.13 9.91 2.17
N ALA A 123 0.20 9.96 3.50
CA ALA A 123 -0.36 11.04 4.28
C ALA A 123 0.33 12.37 3.95
N LEU A 124 1.67 12.39 3.88
CA LEU A 124 2.43 13.58 3.50
C LEU A 124 2.05 14.09 2.11
N LEU A 125 1.99 13.22 1.10
CA LEU A 125 1.60 13.61 -0.26
C LEU A 125 0.15 14.07 -0.34
N SER A 126 -0.75 13.46 0.44
CA SER A 126 -2.15 13.89 0.52
C SER A 126 -2.25 15.31 1.07
N LEU A 127 -1.52 15.62 2.15
CA LEU A 127 -1.46 16.96 2.72
C LEU A 127 -0.84 17.98 1.76
N CYS A 128 0.21 17.60 1.02
CA CYS A 128 0.81 18.44 0.00
C CYS A 128 -0.21 18.78 -1.11
N LYS A 129 -0.91 17.78 -1.65
CA LYS A 129 -1.92 17.98 -2.70
C LYS A 129 -3.07 18.86 -2.22
N MET A 130 -3.60 18.60 -1.02
CA MET A 130 -4.61 19.48 -0.41
C MET A 130 -4.11 20.91 -0.23
N SER A 131 -2.86 21.10 0.18
CA SER A 131 -2.26 22.43 0.35
C SER A 131 -2.10 23.16 -0.99
N ILE A 132 -1.74 22.45 -2.06
CA ILE A 132 -1.66 23.00 -3.42
C ILE A 132 -3.04 23.51 -3.85
N GLU A 133 -4.07 22.68 -3.75
CA GLU A 133 -5.45 23.04 -4.13
C GLU A 133 -5.93 24.30 -3.39
N LEU A 134 -5.67 24.38 -2.07
CA LEU A 134 -6.04 25.54 -1.27
C LEU A 134 -5.29 26.83 -1.68
N LEU A 135 -4.00 26.70 -2.03
CA LEU A 135 -3.17 27.82 -2.46
C LEU A 135 -3.54 28.29 -3.87
N GLU A 136 -3.87 27.38 -4.79
CA GLU A 136 -4.33 27.73 -6.14
C GLU A 136 -5.66 28.50 -6.11
N VAL A 137 -6.63 28.04 -5.30
CA VAL A 137 -7.90 28.76 -5.11
C VAL A 137 -7.67 30.17 -4.53
N ARG A 138 -6.63 30.36 -3.72
CA ARG A 138 -6.27 31.68 -3.17
C ARG A 138 -5.57 32.54 -4.22
N ALA A 139 -4.69 31.96 -5.02
CA ALA A 139 -4.00 32.65 -6.10
C ALA A 139 -5.02 33.17 -7.15
N ASP A 140 -6.01 32.35 -7.52
CA ASP A 140 -7.06 32.74 -8.47
C ASP A 140 -7.94 33.91 -7.98
N LYS A 141 -8.10 34.04 -6.66
CA LYS A 141 -8.83 35.15 -6.03
C LYS A 141 -7.98 36.39 -5.83
N THR A 142 -6.66 36.30 -6.03
CA THR A 142 -5.76 37.43 -5.95
C THR A 142 -5.82 38.20 -7.26
N GLU A 143 -5.95 39.53 -7.19
CA GLU A 143 -6.00 40.37 -8.39
C GLU A 143 -4.74 40.15 -9.25
N LYS A 144 -4.90 40.12 -10.58
CA LYS A 144 -3.84 39.76 -11.53
C LYS A 144 -2.56 40.61 -11.43
N ASP A 145 -2.66 41.80 -10.84
CA ASP A 145 -1.55 42.75 -10.69
C ASP A 145 -0.96 42.78 -9.27
N ALA A 146 -1.50 42.00 -8.34
CA ALA A 146 -1.00 41.88 -6.97
C ALA A 146 -0.09 40.65 -6.85
N ALA A 147 1.10 40.82 -6.26
CA ALA A 147 1.99 39.71 -5.98
C ALA A 147 1.33 38.74 -4.98
N PHE A 148 1.20 37.46 -5.36
CA PHE A 148 0.69 36.42 -4.48
C PHE A 148 1.80 36.01 -3.47
N PRO A 149 1.64 36.31 -2.17
CA PRO A 149 2.73 36.13 -1.19
C PRO A 149 3.11 34.67 -0.96
N ASP A 150 2.21 33.72 -1.22
CA ASP A 150 2.45 32.28 -1.06
C ASP A 150 2.93 31.60 -2.36
N GLN A 151 3.27 32.36 -3.42
CA GLN A 151 3.67 31.81 -4.71
C GLN A 151 4.90 30.89 -4.59
N GLU A 152 5.92 31.32 -3.84
CA GLU A 152 7.13 30.52 -3.62
C GLU A 152 6.80 29.19 -2.92
N ARG A 153 5.86 29.21 -1.96
CA ARG A 153 5.41 28.00 -1.25
C ARG A 153 4.67 27.06 -2.19
N LEU A 154 3.79 27.58 -3.04
CA LEU A 154 3.06 26.82 -4.05
C LEU A 154 4.04 26.11 -5.00
N ASP A 155 5.03 26.84 -5.51
CA ASP A 155 6.01 26.30 -6.46
C ASP A 155 6.89 25.22 -5.79
N LYS A 156 7.29 25.41 -4.53
CA LYS A 156 8.01 24.39 -3.76
C LYS A 156 7.19 23.13 -3.56
N LEU A 157 5.91 23.24 -3.20
CA LEU A 157 5.02 22.08 -3.02
C LEU A 157 4.83 21.32 -4.34
N LYS A 158 4.61 22.03 -5.45
CA LYS A 158 4.47 21.41 -6.78
C LYS A 158 5.73 20.68 -7.20
N SER A 159 6.90 21.30 -7.04
CA SER A 159 8.20 20.70 -7.34
C SER A 159 8.48 19.46 -6.48
N PHE A 160 8.14 19.53 -5.19
CA PHE A 160 8.25 18.40 -4.27
C PHE A 160 7.35 17.23 -4.70
N VAL A 161 6.07 17.47 -4.99
CA VAL A 161 5.13 16.42 -5.42
C VAL A 161 5.59 15.78 -6.73
N ALA A 162 6.02 16.59 -7.71
CA ALA A 162 6.53 16.06 -8.98
C ALA A 162 7.78 15.19 -8.80
N THR A 163 8.70 15.60 -7.91
CA THR A 163 9.87 14.80 -7.54
C THR A 163 9.45 13.50 -6.84
N ALA A 164 8.56 13.59 -5.85
CA ALA A 164 8.10 12.43 -5.11
C ALA A 164 7.42 11.40 -6.01
N GLU A 165 6.56 11.85 -6.94
CA GLU A 165 5.89 10.97 -7.91
C GLU A 165 6.90 10.28 -8.82
N ARG A 166 7.92 11.00 -9.31
CA ARG A 166 9.01 10.42 -10.10
C ARG A 166 9.76 9.33 -9.33
N GLU A 167 10.18 9.62 -8.10
CA GLU A 167 10.93 8.66 -7.28
C GLU A 167 10.08 7.43 -6.92
N ILE A 168 8.80 7.63 -6.57
CA ILE A 168 7.88 6.54 -6.29
C ILE A 168 7.68 5.67 -7.54
N LEU A 169 7.44 6.28 -8.70
CA LEU A 169 7.27 5.56 -9.97
C LEU A 169 8.50 4.71 -10.32
N ALA A 170 9.70 5.24 -10.09
CA ALA A 170 10.94 4.49 -10.29
C ALA A 170 11.03 3.26 -9.38
N GLN A 171 10.56 3.36 -8.13
CA GLN A 171 10.56 2.23 -7.18
C GLN A 171 9.47 1.20 -7.51
N VAL A 172 8.26 1.62 -7.89
CA VAL A 172 7.14 0.70 -8.15
C VAL A 172 7.19 0.06 -9.54
N GLY A 173 8.08 0.52 -10.42
CA GLY A 173 8.32 -0.01 -11.77
C GLY A 173 9.21 -1.27 -11.82
N PHE A 174 9.09 -2.16 -10.83
CA PHE A 174 10.00 -3.29 -10.63
C PHE A 174 9.59 -4.60 -11.34
N VAL A 175 8.42 -4.64 -11.98
CA VAL A 175 7.93 -5.85 -12.67
C VAL A 175 8.41 -5.87 -14.13
N HIS A 176 9.15 -6.90 -14.49
CA HIS A 176 9.73 -7.14 -15.80
C HIS A 176 9.39 -8.56 -16.31
N SER A 177 9.85 -8.93 -17.50
CA SER A 177 9.51 -10.21 -18.14
C SER A 177 10.07 -11.44 -17.41
N ASP A 178 11.10 -11.25 -16.60
CA ASP A 178 11.79 -12.23 -15.78
C ASP A 178 11.30 -12.27 -14.32
N THR A 179 10.38 -11.38 -13.93
CA THR A 179 9.80 -11.37 -12.59
C THR A 179 9.01 -12.64 -12.32
N GLU A 180 9.39 -13.37 -11.28
CA GLU A 180 8.64 -14.52 -10.82
C GLU A 180 7.40 -14.08 -10.03
N LEU A 181 6.23 -14.55 -10.45
CA LEU A 181 4.94 -14.23 -9.83
C LEU A 181 4.19 -15.50 -9.35
N PRO A 182 4.82 -16.40 -8.56
CA PRO A 182 4.25 -17.71 -8.26
C PRO A 182 2.90 -17.64 -7.51
N ALA A 183 2.73 -16.66 -6.62
CA ALA A 183 1.47 -16.45 -5.90
C ALA A 183 0.34 -16.00 -6.85
N HIS A 184 0.63 -15.07 -7.77
CA HIS A 184 -0.33 -14.59 -8.77
C HIS A 184 -0.72 -15.71 -9.75
N THR A 185 0.27 -16.46 -10.25
CA THR A 185 0.02 -17.63 -11.11
C THR A 185 -0.80 -18.69 -10.39
N GLY A 186 -0.47 -19.00 -9.14
CA GLY A 186 -1.22 -19.97 -8.32
C GLY A 186 -2.67 -19.53 -8.08
N PHE A 187 -2.86 -18.25 -7.76
CA PHE A 187 -4.18 -17.63 -7.60
C PHE A 187 -5.02 -17.76 -8.88
N LEU A 188 -4.48 -17.32 -10.02
CA LEU A 188 -5.17 -17.39 -11.31
C LEU A 188 -5.48 -18.84 -11.71
N ARG A 189 -4.55 -19.78 -11.51
CA ARG A 189 -4.78 -21.21 -11.79
C ARG A 189 -5.93 -21.79 -10.96
N LYS A 190 -6.02 -21.48 -9.67
CA LYS A 190 -7.12 -21.94 -8.80
C LYS A 190 -8.47 -21.40 -9.27
N PHE A 191 -8.51 -20.12 -9.64
CA PHE A 191 -9.73 -19.46 -10.09
C PHE A 191 -10.13 -19.77 -11.54
N ALA A 192 -9.17 -20.13 -12.40
CA ALA A 192 -9.40 -20.56 -13.78
C ALA A 192 -9.90 -22.01 -13.88
N ARG A 193 -9.61 -22.85 -12.88
CA ARG A 193 -10.11 -24.24 -12.79
C ARG A 193 -11.55 -24.35 -12.26
N ARG A 194 -12.26 -23.23 -12.09
CA ARG A 194 -13.69 -23.24 -11.76
C ARG A 194 -14.49 -23.86 -12.91
N SER A 195 -15.59 -24.55 -12.57
CA SER A 195 -16.44 -25.21 -13.56
C SER A 195 -16.77 -24.27 -14.72
N PRO A 196 -16.69 -24.70 -15.98
CA PRO A 196 -16.96 -23.87 -17.16
C PRO A 196 -18.37 -23.27 -17.19
N GLU A 197 -19.28 -23.77 -16.36
CA GLU A 197 -20.63 -23.23 -16.16
C GLU A 197 -20.66 -21.95 -15.32
N LYS A 198 -19.56 -21.58 -14.65
CA LYS A 198 -19.47 -20.36 -13.83
C LYS A 198 -18.89 -19.18 -14.63
N PRO A 199 -19.44 -17.96 -14.48
CA PRO A 199 -18.88 -16.75 -15.08
C PRO A 199 -17.37 -16.58 -14.79
N ARG A 200 -16.63 -16.07 -15.78
CA ARG A 200 -15.19 -15.79 -15.66
C ARG A 200 -14.91 -14.77 -14.55
N VAL A 201 -13.76 -14.91 -13.88
CA VAL A 201 -13.28 -13.96 -12.87
C VAL A 201 -13.19 -12.56 -13.48
N LYS A 202 -13.68 -11.54 -12.78
CA LYS A 202 -13.44 -10.13 -13.13
C LYS A 202 -12.43 -9.55 -12.15
N ASN A 203 -11.19 -9.35 -12.60
CA ASN A 203 -10.16 -8.67 -11.82
C ASN A 203 -10.30 -7.16 -12.03
N HIS A 204 -10.45 -6.38 -10.96
CA HIS A 204 -10.46 -4.92 -11.02
C HIS A 204 -9.23 -4.39 -10.28
N ARG A 205 -8.45 -3.55 -10.97
CA ARG A 205 -7.41 -2.75 -10.33
C ARG A 205 -8.10 -1.52 -9.72
N LEU A 206 -8.00 -1.34 -8.42
CA LEU A 206 -8.36 -0.08 -7.79
C LEU A 206 -7.25 0.92 -8.10
N THR A 207 -7.33 1.58 -9.25
CA THR A 207 -6.71 2.90 -9.39
C THR A 207 -7.58 3.87 -8.62
N PRO A 208 -7.02 4.75 -7.76
CA PRO A 208 -7.73 5.98 -7.44
C PRO A 208 -8.04 6.64 -8.79
N GLU A 209 -9.31 6.80 -9.14
CA GLU A 209 -9.69 7.64 -10.26
C GLU A 209 -9.20 9.06 -9.91
N ALA A 210 -8.02 9.41 -10.42
CA ALA A 210 -7.78 10.78 -10.81
C ALA A 210 -8.80 11.06 -11.91
N SER A 211 -9.81 11.84 -11.58
CA SER A 211 -10.79 12.41 -12.50
C SER A 211 -10.04 13.28 -13.53
N PHE A 212 -9.46 12.62 -14.53
CA PHE A 212 -8.97 13.25 -15.75
C PHE A 212 -9.89 12.78 -16.87
N VAL A 213 -11.01 13.49 -17.02
CA VAL A 213 -11.72 13.60 -18.29
C VAL A 213 -11.89 15.09 -18.51
N GLY A 214 -11.01 15.63 -19.34
CA GLY A 214 -11.12 16.97 -19.89
C GLY A 214 -12.18 17.04 -20.98
N MET A 215 -12.27 18.25 -21.55
CA MET A 215 -12.92 18.61 -22.82
C MET A 215 -12.89 17.52 -23.89
#